data_AF-E0ULQ1-F1
#
_entry.id   AF-E0ULQ1-F1
#
_cell.length_a   1.000
_cell.length_b   1.000
_cell.length_c   1.000
_cell.angle_alpha   90.00
_cell.angle_beta   90.00
_cell.angle_gamma   90.00
#
_symmetry.space_group_name_H-M   'P 1'
#
loop_
_entity.id
_entity.type
_entity.pdbx_description
1 polymer ?
#
loop_
_entity_poly.entity_id
_entity_poly.type
_entity_poly.pdbx_seq_one_letter_code
_entity_poly.pdbx_strand_id
1 'polypeptide(L)'
;MSSIKNLAITVGAILVTLETGNIAKAAIFLGNSPQKLGNGMINSYVVVDDLTGEPASIGLTFDVGILSGLSDGETDSEDHSHEHEHIDTVMLSLPSQASSTAFEFVAVNWNPDGHPPTGVYNTPHFDFHFYTIPQSIQQQINPANPQFPSAAYKVPPPGFVPADYYLIPNTAVPGEGSHWANFNAPEWQGVPHGFEQTFLYGYWQGIMAFQEPMVTYEFLINQQNRSTFSEAINLPAFFPKTAFYPTSYSISFDSSTSIYNVSLDHLTWRVATPVPEPFTLLGAGIAVGFGFLFKQKFPS
;
A
#
# COMPACT_ATOMS: atom_id res chain seq x y z
N MET A 1 -4.22 38.39 -17.16
CA MET A 1 -3.36 37.29 -16.68
C MET A 1 -3.41 37.31 -15.16
N SER A 2 -4.30 36.50 -14.58
CA SER A 2 -4.47 36.42 -13.12
C SER A 2 -3.37 35.52 -12.56
N SER A 3 -2.53 36.07 -11.69
CA SER A 3 -1.48 35.35 -10.98
C SER A 3 -2.15 34.35 -10.03
N ILE A 4 -1.92 33.05 -10.28
CA ILE A 4 -2.23 31.98 -9.34
C ILE A 4 -1.32 32.20 -8.13
N LYS A 5 -1.91 32.63 -7.02
CA LYS A 5 -1.26 32.62 -5.72
C LYS A 5 -1.13 31.15 -5.32
N ASN A 6 0.10 30.66 -5.21
CA ASN A 6 0.39 29.37 -4.59
C ASN A 6 -0.15 29.42 -3.16
N LEU A 7 -1.27 28.75 -2.93
CA LEU A 7 -1.80 28.52 -1.60
C LEU A 7 -0.89 27.49 -0.95
N ALA A 8 0.03 27.95 -0.09
CA ALA A 8 0.79 27.07 0.77
C ALA A 8 -0.21 26.43 1.74
N ILE A 9 -0.67 25.22 1.41
CA ILE A 9 -1.34 24.34 2.38
C ILE A 9 -0.27 24.05 3.42
N THR A 10 -0.37 24.72 4.56
CA THR A 10 0.39 24.35 5.74
C THR A 10 -0.27 23.08 6.23
N VAL A 11 0.24 21.93 5.78
CA VAL A 11 -0.15 20.64 6.37
C VAL A 11 0.15 20.76 7.85
N GLY A 12 -0.90 20.64 8.67
CA GLY A 12 -0.78 20.60 10.13
C GLY A 12 0.35 19.64 10.49
N ALA A 13 1.16 20.02 11.48
CA ALA A 13 2.28 19.20 11.91
C ALA A 13 1.76 17.78 12.16
N ILE A 14 2.18 16.82 11.32
CA ILE A 14 2.06 15.40 11.66
C ILE A 14 2.92 15.23 12.90
N LEU A 15 2.29 15.25 14.07
CA LEU A 15 2.93 14.96 15.34
C LEU A 15 3.23 13.47 15.37
N VAL A 16 4.32 13.08 14.71
CA VAL A 16 4.95 11.79 14.96
C VAL A 16 5.52 11.88 16.38
N THR A 17 4.80 11.31 17.34
CA THR A 17 5.32 11.17 18.71
C THR A 17 6.29 10.01 18.71
N LEU A 18 7.56 10.30 18.41
CA LEU A 18 8.65 9.36 18.64
C LEU A 18 8.87 9.28 20.15
N GLU A 19 8.52 8.15 20.76
CA GLU A 19 8.78 7.92 22.17
C GLU A 19 10.29 8.02 22.45
N THR A 20 10.62 8.77 23.50
CA THR A 20 11.95 8.99 24.11
C THR A 20 12.85 10.11 23.54
N GLY A 21 12.72 11.30 24.15
CA GLY A 21 13.87 12.06 24.69
C GLY A 21 14.81 12.83 23.73
N ASN A 22 14.74 12.59 22.42
CA ASN A 22 15.37 13.44 21.43
C ASN A 22 14.27 13.93 20.50
N ILE A 23 14.07 15.25 20.39
CA ILE A 23 13.14 15.80 19.40
C ILE A 23 13.83 15.61 18.04
N ALA A 24 13.72 14.40 17.49
CA ALA A 24 13.99 14.16 16.09
C ALA A 24 13.03 15.06 15.32
N LYS A 25 13.58 16.09 14.71
CA LYS A 25 12.81 16.96 13.83
C LYS A 25 12.51 16.14 12.58
N ALA A 26 11.27 16.18 12.11
CA ALA A 26 10.86 15.45 10.92
C ALA A 26 10.47 16.42 9.82
N ALA A 27 10.86 16.13 8.59
CA ALA A 27 10.41 16.83 7.40
C ALA A 27 9.34 16.02 6.68
N ILE A 28 8.28 16.70 6.24
CA ILE A 28 7.21 16.13 5.44
C ILE A 28 7.40 16.62 4.00
N PHE A 29 7.47 15.69 3.06
CA PHE A 29 7.48 16.00 1.63
C PHE A 29 6.19 15.50 1.00
N LEU A 30 5.49 16.37 0.28
CA LEU A 30 4.26 16.03 -0.43
C LEU A 30 4.55 15.60 -1.86
N GLY A 31 3.66 14.77 -2.41
CA GLY A 31 3.65 14.43 -3.83
C GLY A 31 3.41 15.69 -4.69
N ASN A 32 3.99 15.68 -5.90
CA ASN A 32 3.93 16.82 -6.82
C ASN A 32 2.63 16.86 -7.65
N SER A 33 1.72 15.89 -7.48
CA SER A 33 0.55 15.72 -8.35
C SER A 33 -0.66 15.22 -7.57
N PRO A 34 -1.21 16.04 -6.66
CA PRO A 34 -2.45 15.70 -5.96
C PRO A 34 -3.57 15.41 -6.95
N GLN A 35 -4.43 14.44 -6.63
CA GLN A 35 -5.55 13.99 -7.46
C GLN A 35 -6.88 14.31 -6.78
N LYS A 36 -7.94 14.39 -7.57
CA LYS A 36 -9.31 14.51 -7.05
C LYS A 36 -9.88 13.10 -6.81
N LEU A 37 -10.54 12.90 -5.67
CA LEU A 37 -11.35 11.72 -5.38
C LEU A 37 -12.61 12.16 -4.64
N GLY A 38 -13.78 11.80 -5.16
CA GLY A 38 -15.03 12.45 -4.76
C GLY A 38 -14.96 13.96 -4.98
N ASN A 39 -15.34 14.76 -3.99
CA ASN A 39 -15.19 16.21 -3.97
C ASN A 39 -13.90 16.69 -3.29
N GLY A 40 -13.09 15.78 -2.75
CA GLY A 40 -11.86 16.08 -2.05
C GLY A 40 -10.62 16.00 -2.92
N MET A 41 -9.50 16.46 -2.37
CA MET A 41 -8.17 16.29 -2.91
C MET A 41 -7.39 15.30 -2.06
N ILE A 42 -6.67 14.41 -2.73
CA ILE A 42 -5.78 13.41 -2.12
C ILE A 42 -4.36 13.60 -2.66
N ASN A 43 -3.38 13.49 -1.79
CA ASN A 43 -1.97 13.52 -2.15
C ASN A 43 -1.18 12.46 -1.38
N SER A 44 -0.05 12.04 -1.93
CA SER A 44 0.91 11.21 -1.20
C SER A 44 1.87 12.08 -0.38
N TYR A 45 2.51 11.47 0.60
CA TYR A 45 3.61 12.09 1.34
C TYR A 45 4.63 11.06 1.83
N VAL A 46 5.79 11.57 2.25
CA VAL A 46 6.78 10.85 3.04
C VAL A 46 7.24 11.75 4.18
N VAL A 47 7.36 11.16 5.37
CA VAL A 47 8.00 11.77 6.53
C VAL A 47 9.41 11.23 6.62
N VAL A 48 10.38 12.12 6.78
CA VAL A 48 11.80 11.80 6.84
C VAL A 48 12.34 12.32 8.16
N ASP A 49 13.16 11.52 8.82
CA ASP A 49 13.91 11.96 9.99
C ASP A 49 14.99 12.97 9.53
N ASP A 50 14.96 14.21 10.06
CA ASP A 50 15.85 15.28 9.60
C ASP A 50 17.32 15.04 9.96
N LEU A 51 17.61 14.15 10.91
CA LEU A 51 18.97 13.86 11.36
C LEU A 51 19.65 12.82 10.47
N THR A 52 18.91 11.77 10.13
CA THR A 52 19.40 10.61 9.38
C THR A 52 19.10 10.71 7.88
N GLY A 53 18.04 11.44 7.50
CA GLY A 53 17.49 11.42 6.16
C GLY A 53 16.75 10.12 5.82
N GLU A 54 16.49 9.27 6.81
CA GLU A 54 15.78 8.00 6.62
C GLU A 54 14.26 8.22 6.63
N PRO A 55 13.50 7.53 5.74
CA PRO A 55 12.05 7.63 5.73
C PRO A 55 11.46 6.97 6.98
N ALA A 56 10.64 7.71 7.72
CA ALA A 56 9.97 7.25 8.93
C ALA A 56 8.53 6.76 8.66
N SER A 57 7.80 7.44 7.76
CA SER A 57 6.47 7.02 7.29
C SER A 57 6.24 7.41 5.82
N ILE A 58 5.41 6.65 5.13
CA ILE A 58 4.80 7.07 3.84
C ILE A 58 3.29 6.99 3.98
N GLY A 59 2.57 7.83 3.25
CA GLY A 59 1.12 7.81 3.39
C GLY A 59 0.39 8.66 2.37
N LEU A 60 -0.91 8.76 2.61
CA LEU A 60 -1.85 9.58 1.88
C LEU A 60 -2.44 10.60 2.83
N THR A 61 -2.61 11.82 2.34
CA THR A 61 -3.26 12.91 3.04
C THR A 61 -4.40 13.44 2.17
N PHE A 62 -5.56 13.64 2.77
CA PHE A 62 -6.76 14.04 2.05
C PHE A 62 -7.73 14.83 2.90
N ASP A 63 -8.42 15.79 2.29
CA ASP A 63 -9.42 16.60 2.98
C ASP A 63 -10.77 15.88 3.12
N VAL A 64 -11.59 16.37 4.04
CA VAL A 64 -12.92 15.81 4.35
C VAL A 64 -13.85 15.71 3.13
N GLY A 65 -13.60 16.48 2.06
CA GLY A 65 -14.35 16.41 0.82
C GLY A 65 -14.32 15.03 0.15
N ILE A 66 -13.34 14.19 0.47
CA ILE A 66 -13.25 12.81 -0.04
C ILE A 66 -14.47 11.97 0.33
N LEU A 67 -15.18 12.32 1.40
CA LEU A 67 -16.37 11.62 1.88
C LEU A 67 -17.66 12.06 1.16
N SER A 68 -17.55 12.82 0.08
CA SER A 68 -18.72 13.33 -0.65
C SER A 68 -18.46 13.31 -2.16
N GLY A 69 -19.51 13.19 -2.96
CA GLY A 69 -19.39 13.17 -4.41
C GLY A 69 -18.62 11.97 -4.97
N LEU A 70 -18.50 10.90 -4.19
CA LEU A 70 -18.01 9.60 -4.64
C LEU A 70 -19.06 8.96 -5.56
N SER A 71 -18.62 8.17 -6.54
CA SER A 71 -19.52 7.41 -7.39
C SER A 71 -20.31 6.38 -6.57
N ASP A 72 -21.58 6.17 -6.91
CA ASP A 72 -22.43 5.13 -6.32
C ASP A 72 -22.28 3.77 -7.00
N GLY A 73 -21.45 3.68 -8.05
CA GLY A 73 -21.23 2.44 -8.80
C GLY A 73 -22.20 2.22 -9.95
N GLU A 74 -23.13 3.14 -10.19
CA GLU A 74 -23.98 3.13 -11.39
C GLU A 74 -23.24 3.74 -12.59
N THR A 75 -22.19 3.06 -13.08
CA THR A 75 -21.70 3.37 -14.43
C THR A 75 -22.56 2.64 -15.46
N ASP A 76 -23.09 3.38 -16.45
CA ASP A 76 -23.87 2.93 -17.63
C ASP A 76 -23.16 1.89 -18.54
N SER A 77 -22.13 1.18 -18.07
CA SER A 77 -21.47 0.12 -18.82
C SER A 77 -22.29 -1.17 -18.70
N GLU A 78 -22.93 -1.58 -19.81
CA GLU A 78 -23.70 -2.83 -19.97
C GLU A 78 -22.91 -4.14 -19.73
N ASP A 79 -21.73 -4.09 -19.09
CA ASP A 79 -20.86 -5.23 -18.82
C ASP A 79 -20.65 -5.42 -17.32
N HIS A 80 -21.68 -5.90 -16.63
CA HIS A 80 -21.63 -6.27 -15.20
C HIS A 80 -20.89 -7.60 -14.93
N SER A 81 -19.91 -7.98 -15.77
CA SER A 81 -19.26 -9.31 -15.65
C SER A 81 -17.98 -9.33 -14.81
N HIS A 82 -17.64 -8.24 -14.14
CA HIS A 82 -16.42 -8.16 -13.34
C HIS A 82 -16.74 -7.89 -11.87
N GLU A 83 -16.90 -8.96 -11.09
CA GLU A 83 -17.13 -8.93 -9.62
C GLU A 83 -15.97 -8.28 -8.81
N HIS A 84 -14.99 -7.68 -9.49
CA HIS A 84 -13.76 -7.12 -8.92
C HIS A 84 -13.35 -5.77 -9.55
N GLU A 85 -14.27 -5.06 -10.20
CA GLU A 85 -13.94 -3.73 -10.77
C GLU A 85 -14.16 -2.61 -9.75
N HIS A 86 -13.10 -1.82 -9.54
CA HIS A 86 -13.11 -0.62 -8.72
C HIS A 86 -13.67 0.56 -9.50
N ILE A 87 -14.63 1.28 -8.91
CA ILE A 87 -15.41 2.29 -9.62
C ILE A 87 -14.66 3.62 -9.74
N ASP A 88 -13.97 4.06 -8.69
CA ASP A 88 -13.05 5.20 -8.75
C ASP A 88 -11.66 4.75 -8.33
N THR A 89 -10.68 4.85 -9.24
CA THR A 89 -9.27 4.56 -8.96
C THR A 89 -8.42 5.80 -9.21
N VAL A 90 -7.62 6.20 -8.21
CA VAL A 90 -6.57 7.22 -8.37
C VAL A 90 -5.20 6.61 -8.14
N MET A 91 -4.21 7.05 -8.92
CA MET A 91 -2.82 6.63 -8.77
C MET A 91 -1.94 7.85 -8.44
N LEU A 92 -1.11 7.72 -7.41
CA LEU A 92 -0.29 8.78 -6.86
C LEU A 92 1.17 8.30 -6.81
N SER A 93 2.08 9.05 -7.45
CA SER A 93 3.51 8.86 -7.24
C SER A 93 3.89 9.21 -5.81
N LEU A 94 4.83 8.47 -5.22
CA LEU A 94 5.44 8.88 -3.95
C LEU A 94 6.46 10.01 -4.17
N PRO A 95 6.70 10.87 -3.16
CA PRO A 95 7.79 11.86 -3.22
C PRO A 95 9.14 11.17 -3.39
N SER A 96 10.10 11.83 -4.05
CA SER A 96 11.43 11.25 -4.35
C SER A 96 12.21 10.78 -3.12
N GLN A 97 11.92 11.37 -1.96
CA GLN A 97 12.51 11.05 -0.67
C GLN A 97 12.07 9.66 -0.16
N ALA A 98 11.02 9.06 -0.73
CA ALA A 98 10.60 7.69 -0.46
C ALA A 98 11.39 6.65 -1.29
N SER A 99 12.39 7.05 -2.09
CA SER A 99 13.11 6.14 -3.02
C SER A 99 13.91 5.02 -2.34
N SER A 100 14.21 5.15 -1.04
CA SER A 100 14.83 4.08 -0.23
C SER A 100 13.82 3.13 0.41
N THR A 101 12.51 3.40 0.27
CA THR A 101 11.44 2.51 0.72
C THR A 101 11.21 1.39 -0.29
N ALA A 102 10.45 0.39 0.12
CA ALA A 102 10.07 -0.73 -0.74
C ALA A 102 9.03 -0.37 -1.80
N PHE A 103 8.46 0.84 -1.76
CA PHE A 103 7.25 1.21 -2.49
C PHE A 103 7.54 2.14 -3.66
N GLU A 104 6.82 1.92 -4.75
CA GLU A 104 7.03 2.62 -6.03
C GLU A 104 5.94 3.68 -6.27
N PHE A 105 4.68 3.38 -5.91
CA PHE A 105 3.54 4.28 -6.01
C PHE A 105 2.38 3.80 -5.13
N VAL A 106 1.32 4.61 -5.03
CA VAL A 106 0.09 4.25 -4.30
C VAL A 106 -1.10 4.30 -5.26
N ALA A 107 -1.98 3.31 -5.21
CA ALA A 107 -3.31 3.40 -5.80
C ALA A 107 -4.36 3.46 -4.69
N VAL A 108 -5.44 4.18 -4.93
CA VAL A 108 -6.59 4.23 -4.03
C VAL A 108 -7.83 3.89 -4.81
N ASN A 109 -8.57 2.90 -4.31
CA ASN A 109 -9.80 2.41 -4.90
C ASN A 109 -10.97 2.76 -3.99
N TRP A 110 -12.07 3.22 -4.57
CA TRP A 110 -13.35 3.36 -3.87
C TRP A 110 -14.30 2.23 -4.29
N ASN A 111 -14.83 1.52 -3.30
CA ASN A 111 -15.74 0.39 -3.46
C ASN A 111 -17.09 0.70 -2.79
N PRO A 112 -18.06 1.34 -3.47
CA PRO A 112 -19.32 1.77 -2.86
C PRO A 112 -20.18 0.61 -2.35
N ASP A 113 -20.18 -0.54 -3.05
CA ASP A 113 -20.88 -1.75 -2.63
C ASP A 113 -19.99 -2.76 -1.90
N GLY A 114 -18.72 -2.40 -1.70
CA GLY A 114 -17.67 -3.32 -1.32
C GLY A 114 -17.29 -4.30 -2.43
N HIS A 115 -16.60 -5.38 -2.09
CA HIS A 115 -16.19 -6.42 -3.05
C HIS A 115 -16.10 -7.81 -2.39
N PRO A 116 -16.00 -8.90 -3.18
CA PRO A 116 -15.82 -10.25 -2.64
C PRO A 116 -14.54 -10.37 -1.78
N PRO A 117 -14.49 -11.30 -0.81
CA PRO A 117 -15.46 -12.38 -0.59
C PRO A 117 -16.78 -11.93 0.04
N THR A 118 -17.89 -12.54 -0.40
CA THR A 118 -19.22 -12.29 0.16
C THR A 118 -19.27 -12.61 1.66
N GLY A 119 -19.86 -11.71 2.43
CA GLY A 119 -19.91 -11.73 3.88
C GLY A 119 -18.69 -11.12 4.58
N VAL A 120 -17.66 -10.68 3.85
CA VAL A 120 -16.40 -10.15 4.42
C VAL A 120 -16.24 -8.66 4.10
N TYR A 121 -15.97 -8.30 2.84
CA TYR A 121 -15.68 -6.91 2.43
C TYR A 121 -16.88 -6.22 1.76
N ASN A 122 -18.11 -6.47 2.24
CA ASN A 122 -19.37 -6.02 1.61
C ASN A 122 -19.91 -4.68 2.13
N THR A 123 -19.04 -3.82 2.67
CA THR A 123 -19.43 -2.50 3.19
C THR A 123 -18.66 -1.43 2.43
N PRO A 124 -19.23 -0.27 2.09
CA PRO A 124 -18.52 0.78 1.40
C PRO A 124 -17.17 1.13 2.02
N HIS A 125 -16.09 1.07 1.24
CA HIS A 125 -14.73 1.23 1.75
C HIS A 125 -13.74 1.71 0.70
N PHE A 126 -12.56 2.09 1.20
CA PHE A 126 -11.40 2.45 0.39
C PHE A 126 -10.28 1.43 0.57
N ASP A 127 -9.62 1.11 -0.54
CA ASP A 127 -8.42 0.26 -0.55
C ASP A 127 -7.22 1.14 -0.82
N PHE A 128 -6.22 1.09 0.05
CA PHE A 128 -5.01 1.90 -0.07
C PHE A 128 -3.84 1.02 -0.48
N HIS A 129 -3.70 0.77 -1.78
CA HIS A 129 -2.66 -0.11 -2.33
C HIS A 129 -1.30 0.58 -2.39
N PHE A 130 -0.39 0.25 -1.46
CA PHE A 130 1.01 0.65 -1.53
C PHE A 130 1.80 -0.38 -2.35
N TYR A 131 2.04 -0.09 -3.63
CA TYR A 131 2.70 -1.01 -4.55
C TYR A 131 4.20 -1.06 -4.33
N THR A 132 4.73 -2.29 -4.25
CA THR A 132 6.17 -2.59 -4.23
C THR A 132 6.72 -3.00 -5.60
N ILE A 133 5.82 -3.30 -6.54
CA ILE A 133 6.16 -3.51 -7.95
C ILE A 133 6.03 -2.21 -8.75
N PRO A 134 6.82 -2.02 -9.84
CA PRO A 134 6.65 -0.87 -10.72
C PRO A 134 5.29 -0.88 -11.43
N GLN A 135 4.79 0.32 -11.78
CA GLN A 135 3.53 0.48 -12.52
C GLN A 135 3.53 -0.28 -13.86
N SER A 136 4.69 -0.43 -14.50
CA SER A 136 4.82 -1.21 -15.73
C SER A 136 4.57 -2.72 -15.54
N ILE A 137 4.83 -3.26 -14.35
CA ILE A 137 4.49 -4.65 -13.99
C ILE A 137 3.02 -4.72 -13.59
N GLN A 138 2.53 -3.74 -12.82
CA GLN A 138 1.13 -3.62 -12.44
C GLN A 138 0.20 -3.71 -13.66
N GLN A 139 0.51 -2.97 -14.73
CA GLN A 139 -0.26 -2.97 -15.98
C GLN A 139 -0.24 -4.30 -16.74
N GLN A 140 0.70 -5.20 -16.43
CA GLN A 140 0.78 -6.53 -17.05
C GLN A 140 -0.06 -7.58 -16.33
N ILE A 141 -0.61 -7.26 -15.15
CA ILE A 141 -1.52 -8.11 -14.39
C ILE A 141 -2.89 -8.04 -15.07
N ASN A 142 -3.05 -8.79 -16.16
CA ASN A 142 -4.21 -8.70 -17.04
C ASN A 142 -4.81 -10.10 -17.33
N PRO A 143 -6.12 -10.33 -17.12
CA PRO A 143 -6.78 -11.60 -17.39
C PRO A 143 -6.69 -12.08 -18.84
N ALA A 144 -6.49 -11.17 -19.80
CA ALA A 144 -6.26 -11.53 -21.21
C ALA A 144 -4.93 -12.27 -21.42
N ASN A 145 -4.00 -12.23 -20.46
CA ASN A 145 -2.80 -13.04 -20.48
C ASN A 145 -3.15 -14.49 -20.11
N PRO A 146 -2.87 -15.49 -20.98
CA PRO A 146 -3.16 -16.89 -20.68
C PRO A 146 -2.51 -17.41 -19.39
N GLN A 147 -1.40 -16.78 -18.96
CA GLN A 147 -0.67 -17.16 -17.76
C GLN A 147 -1.16 -16.44 -16.51
N PHE A 148 -2.21 -15.62 -16.61
CA PHE A 148 -2.75 -14.87 -15.49
C PHE A 148 -3.12 -15.77 -14.30
N PRO A 149 -3.88 -16.89 -14.46
CA PRO A 149 -4.23 -17.71 -13.30
C PRO A 149 -3.01 -18.36 -12.63
N SER A 150 -2.07 -18.88 -13.43
CA SER A 150 -0.88 -19.53 -12.88
C SER A 150 0.09 -18.54 -12.23
N ALA A 151 0.14 -17.30 -12.73
CA ALA A 151 0.91 -16.22 -12.13
C ALA A 151 0.27 -15.66 -10.86
N ALA A 152 -1.04 -15.40 -10.88
CA ALA A 152 -1.78 -14.83 -9.75
C ALA A 152 -1.76 -15.74 -8.52
N TYR A 153 -1.94 -17.05 -8.73
CA TYR A 153 -2.02 -18.04 -7.64
C TYR A 153 -0.69 -18.75 -7.36
N LYS A 154 0.42 -18.25 -7.90
CA LYS A 154 1.75 -18.76 -7.53
C LYS A 154 2.04 -18.42 -6.06
N VAL A 155 2.09 -19.47 -5.24
CA VAL A 155 2.36 -19.34 -3.80
C VAL A 155 3.78 -18.79 -3.57
N PRO A 156 3.94 -17.71 -2.78
CA PRO A 156 5.27 -17.22 -2.42
C PRO A 156 6.08 -18.27 -1.63
N PRO A 157 7.42 -18.23 -1.69
CA PRO A 157 8.25 -19.13 -0.90
C PRO A 157 7.99 -18.96 0.61
N PRO A 158 8.19 -20.03 1.42
CA PRO A 158 8.03 -19.94 2.87
C PRO A 158 8.84 -18.79 3.48
N GLY A 159 8.20 -18.03 4.38
CA GLY A 159 8.79 -16.88 5.06
C GLY A 159 8.63 -15.53 4.32
N PHE A 160 8.21 -15.52 3.05
CA PHE A 160 7.88 -14.28 2.31
C PHE A 160 6.42 -13.83 2.50
N VAL A 161 5.60 -14.66 3.14
CA VAL A 161 4.25 -14.32 3.61
C VAL A 161 4.31 -14.17 5.13
N PRO A 162 3.65 -13.15 5.72
CA PRO A 162 3.49 -13.08 7.17
C PRO A 162 2.87 -14.35 7.76
N ALA A 163 3.20 -14.63 9.02
CA ALA A 163 2.52 -15.68 9.76
C ALA A 163 1.00 -15.40 9.82
N ASP A 164 0.22 -16.48 9.77
CA ASP A 164 -1.26 -16.47 9.80
C ASP A 164 -1.96 -15.78 8.62
N TYR A 165 -1.20 -15.36 7.60
CA TYR A 165 -1.77 -14.89 6.33
C TYR A 165 -1.91 -16.03 5.32
N TYR A 166 -3.08 -16.12 4.71
CA TYR A 166 -3.43 -17.15 3.74
C TYR A 166 -4.03 -16.53 2.47
N LEU A 167 -3.79 -17.19 1.34
CA LEU A 167 -4.39 -16.84 0.06
C LEU A 167 -5.91 -16.83 0.19
N ILE A 168 -6.53 -15.70 -0.14
CA ILE A 168 -7.97 -15.62 -0.28
C ILE A 168 -8.34 -16.34 -1.60
N PRO A 169 -9.24 -17.32 -1.59
CA PRO A 169 -9.64 -18.00 -2.83
C PRO A 169 -10.31 -17.04 -3.80
N ASN A 170 -10.01 -17.19 -5.10
CA ASN A 170 -10.66 -16.46 -6.19
C ASN A 170 -10.49 -14.93 -6.19
N THR A 171 -9.47 -14.39 -5.51
CA THR A 171 -9.23 -12.93 -5.45
C THR A 171 -8.08 -12.48 -6.35
N ALA A 172 -7.95 -13.07 -7.53
CA ALA A 172 -7.00 -12.61 -8.54
C ALA A 172 -7.60 -11.43 -9.32
N VAL A 173 -7.22 -10.21 -8.94
CA VAL A 173 -7.78 -8.97 -9.49
C VAL A 173 -6.83 -8.37 -10.55
N PRO A 174 -7.35 -7.89 -11.70
CA PRO A 174 -6.55 -7.18 -12.69
C PRO A 174 -5.82 -5.99 -12.08
N GLY A 175 -4.54 -5.81 -12.39
CA GLY A 175 -3.71 -4.77 -11.79
C GLY A 175 -3.19 -5.10 -10.38
N GLU A 176 -3.65 -6.14 -9.71
CA GLU A 176 -3.32 -6.36 -8.29
C GLU A 176 -2.63 -7.71 -8.05
N GLY A 177 -3.21 -8.79 -8.59
CA GLY A 177 -2.78 -10.15 -8.29
C GLY A 177 -3.69 -10.78 -7.24
N SER A 178 -3.16 -11.70 -6.43
CA SER A 178 -3.95 -12.39 -5.41
C SER A 178 -3.77 -11.78 -4.01
N HIS A 179 -4.89 -11.60 -3.33
CA HIS A 179 -4.97 -11.08 -1.97
C HIS A 179 -4.75 -12.17 -0.91
N TRP A 180 -4.06 -11.82 0.16
CA TRP A 180 -3.77 -12.66 1.30
C TRP A 180 -4.17 -11.95 2.58
N ALA A 181 -4.90 -12.66 3.44
CA ALA A 181 -5.49 -12.10 4.66
C ALA A 181 -5.22 -12.99 5.88
N ASN A 182 -5.31 -12.39 7.07
CA ASN A 182 -5.37 -13.13 8.31
C ASN A 182 -6.81 -13.54 8.61
N PHE A 183 -7.14 -14.83 8.46
CA PHE A 183 -8.50 -15.33 8.71
C PHE A 183 -8.91 -15.35 10.19
N ASN A 184 -8.03 -14.93 11.11
CA ASN A 184 -8.40 -14.67 12.51
C ASN A 184 -8.83 -13.20 12.74
N ALA A 185 -8.74 -12.33 11.73
CA ALA A 185 -9.13 -10.93 11.85
C ALA A 185 -10.66 -10.78 11.99
N PRO A 186 -11.15 -9.68 12.60
CA PRO A 186 -12.56 -9.51 12.96
C PRO A 186 -13.55 -9.71 11.80
N GLU A 187 -13.21 -9.26 10.60
CA GLU A 187 -14.03 -9.38 9.40
C GLU A 187 -14.27 -10.84 8.98
N TRP A 188 -13.37 -11.75 9.38
CA TRP A 188 -13.48 -13.19 9.11
C TRP A 188 -14.22 -13.97 10.20
N GLN A 189 -14.59 -13.32 11.32
CA GLN A 189 -15.28 -13.97 12.44
C GLN A 189 -16.82 -13.88 12.36
N GLY A 190 -17.36 -13.05 11.46
CA GLY A 190 -18.80 -12.79 11.34
C GLY A 190 -19.39 -12.10 12.57
N VAL A 191 -20.72 -11.99 12.61
CA VAL A 191 -21.46 -11.26 13.67
C VAL A 191 -21.15 -11.80 15.07
N PRO A 192 -20.86 -10.94 16.09
CA PRO A 192 -21.02 -9.49 16.09
C PRO A 192 -19.80 -8.70 15.59
N HIS A 193 -18.75 -9.38 15.13
CA HIS A 193 -17.62 -8.74 14.47
C HIS A 193 -17.99 -8.35 13.03
N GLY A 194 -17.10 -7.60 12.38
CA GLY A 194 -17.31 -7.14 11.03
C GLY A 194 -16.09 -6.41 10.50
N PHE A 195 -16.20 -5.97 9.26
CA PHE A 195 -15.19 -5.21 8.56
C PHE A 195 -15.35 -3.71 8.86
N GLU A 196 -14.38 -3.13 9.56
CA GLU A 196 -14.23 -1.67 9.71
C GLU A 196 -12.91 -1.18 9.08
N GLN A 197 -11.88 -1.97 9.28
CA GLN A 197 -10.55 -1.77 8.75
C GLN A 197 -9.86 -3.13 8.68
N THR A 198 -8.93 -3.33 7.74
CA THR A 198 -8.03 -4.50 7.74
C THR A 198 -6.70 -4.15 7.10
N PHE A 199 -5.76 -5.09 7.15
CA PHE A 199 -4.47 -4.99 6.47
C PHE A 199 -4.18 -6.25 5.67
N LEU A 200 -4.12 -6.13 4.35
CA LEU A 200 -3.89 -7.22 3.41
C LEU A 200 -2.53 -7.11 2.73
N TYR A 201 -2.14 -8.24 2.12
CA TYR A 201 -0.99 -8.31 1.22
C TYR A 201 -1.43 -8.83 -0.14
N GLY A 202 -0.92 -8.20 -1.18
CA GLY A 202 -1.09 -8.65 -2.56
C GLY A 202 0.14 -9.36 -3.08
N TYR A 203 -0.05 -10.41 -3.88
CA TYR A 203 1.04 -11.14 -4.51
C TYR A 203 0.80 -11.39 -5.99
N TRP A 204 1.87 -11.24 -6.77
CA TRP A 204 1.90 -11.56 -8.18
C TRP A 204 3.15 -12.39 -8.50
N GLN A 205 2.99 -13.53 -9.16
CA GLN A 205 4.08 -14.47 -9.47
C GLN A 205 4.89 -14.94 -8.24
N GLY A 206 4.24 -14.99 -7.07
CA GLY A 206 4.87 -15.40 -5.81
C GLY A 206 5.76 -14.33 -5.17
N ILE A 207 5.63 -13.07 -5.60
CA ILE A 207 6.34 -11.92 -5.03
C ILE A 207 5.31 -10.91 -4.53
N MET A 208 5.62 -10.26 -3.41
CA MET A 208 4.77 -9.20 -2.84
C MET A 208 4.59 -8.10 -3.90
N ALA A 209 3.34 -7.83 -4.25
CA ALA A 209 2.95 -6.80 -5.20
C ALA A 209 2.60 -5.50 -4.46
N PHE A 210 1.89 -5.59 -3.34
CA PHE A 210 1.48 -4.44 -2.53
C PHE A 210 1.22 -4.80 -1.07
N GLN A 211 1.10 -3.75 -0.25
CA GLN A 211 0.52 -3.78 1.08
C GLN A 211 -0.71 -2.87 1.11
N GLU A 212 -1.78 -3.28 1.79
CA GLU A 212 -3.09 -2.68 1.61
C GLU A 212 -3.83 -2.53 2.95
N PRO A 213 -3.80 -1.35 3.56
CA PRO A 213 -4.85 -0.95 4.49
C PRO A 213 -6.16 -0.79 3.71
N MET A 214 -7.22 -1.47 4.15
CA MET A 214 -8.58 -1.18 3.70
C MET A 214 -9.33 -0.51 4.85
N VAL A 215 -10.14 0.51 4.56
CA VAL A 215 -10.84 1.30 5.59
C VAL A 215 -12.26 1.59 5.14
N THR A 216 -13.25 1.24 5.96
CA THR A 216 -14.64 1.56 5.63
C THR A 216 -14.89 3.05 5.66
N TYR A 217 -15.82 3.48 4.81
CA TYR A 217 -16.33 4.85 4.80
C TYR A 217 -16.83 5.27 6.18
N GLU A 218 -17.54 4.38 6.89
CA GLU A 218 -18.02 4.62 8.24
C GLU A 218 -16.89 4.78 9.25
N PHE A 219 -15.82 3.98 9.14
CA PHE A 219 -14.64 4.15 9.99
C PHE A 219 -14.04 5.55 9.84
N LEU A 220 -13.86 6.05 8.61
CA LEU A 220 -13.34 7.39 8.36
C LEU A 220 -14.24 8.49 8.95
N ILE A 221 -15.57 8.38 8.82
CA ILE A 221 -16.49 9.32 9.48
C ILE A 221 -16.28 9.31 10.99
N ASN A 222 -16.26 8.12 11.58
CA ASN A 222 -16.13 7.97 13.02
C ASN A 222 -14.77 8.45 13.54
N GLN A 223 -13.72 8.32 12.72
CA GLN A 223 -12.38 8.77 13.03
C GLN A 223 -12.29 10.28 13.32
N GLN A 224 -13.23 11.10 12.81
CA GLN A 224 -13.28 12.55 13.14
C GLN A 224 -13.45 12.83 14.63
N ASN A 225 -14.01 11.86 15.37
CA ASN A 225 -14.31 11.96 16.79
C ASN A 225 -13.45 11.01 17.64
N ARG A 226 -12.39 10.42 17.07
CA ARG A 226 -11.51 9.45 17.74
C ARG A 226 -10.06 9.95 17.74
N SER A 227 -9.27 9.47 18.69
CA SER A 227 -7.81 9.54 18.60
C SER A 227 -7.31 8.73 17.40
N THR A 228 -6.09 9.00 16.94
CA THR A 228 -5.40 8.20 15.93
C THR A 228 -5.54 6.71 16.20
N PHE A 229 -6.02 5.98 15.20
CA PHE A 229 -5.94 4.53 15.16
C PHE A 229 -4.53 4.13 14.71
N SER A 230 -3.94 3.13 15.36
CA SER A 230 -2.65 2.58 14.98
C SER A 230 -2.59 1.10 15.34
N GLU A 231 -2.10 0.28 14.41
CA GLU A 231 -1.99 -1.17 14.58
C GLU A 231 -0.65 -1.67 14.01
N ALA A 232 -0.05 -2.65 14.70
CA ALA A 232 1.15 -3.32 14.23
C ALA A 232 0.84 -4.22 13.04
N ILE A 233 1.71 -4.22 12.04
CA ILE A 233 1.54 -5.09 10.86
C ILE A 233 2.25 -6.42 11.12
N ASN A 234 1.59 -7.53 10.81
CA ASN A 234 2.25 -8.83 10.76
C ASN A 234 3.24 -8.87 9.59
N LEU A 235 4.53 -8.99 9.88
CA LEU A 235 5.58 -8.94 8.85
C LEU A 235 5.97 -10.34 8.36
N PRO A 236 6.38 -10.48 7.08
CA PRO A 236 7.08 -11.66 6.63
C PRO A 236 8.45 -11.76 7.30
N ALA A 237 8.98 -12.98 7.43
CA ALA A 237 10.33 -13.22 7.94
C ALA A 237 11.40 -12.77 6.92
N PHE A 238 11.05 -12.80 5.63
CA PHE A 238 11.93 -12.53 4.50
C PHE A 238 11.37 -11.44 3.59
N PHE A 239 12.27 -10.60 3.07
CA PHE A 239 11.93 -9.48 2.21
C PHE A 239 12.57 -9.65 0.84
N PRO A 240 11.87 -9.34 -0.26
CA PRO A 240 12.41 -9.53 -1.61
C PRO A 240 13.41 -8.45 -2.03
N LYS A 241 13.37 -7.27 -1.41
CA LYS A 241 14.20 -6.10 -1.74
C LYS A 241 14.85 -5.56 -0.46
N THR A 242 16.08 -5.06 -0.58
CA THR A 242 16.74 -4.32 0.50
C THR A 242 16.19 -2.91 0.48
N ALA A 243 15.40 -2.54 1.47
CA ALA A 243 14.69 -1.27 1.52
C ALA A 243 14.12 -1.01 2.93
N PHE A 244 13.53 0.17 3.14
CA PHE A 244 12.69 0.43 4.30
C PHE A 244 11.28 -0.15 4.12
N TYR A 245 10.80 -0.89 5.13
CA TYR A 245 9.46 -1.49 5.21
C TYR A 245 8.78 -1.07 6.51
N PRO A 246 7.44 -0.86 6.51
CA PRO A 246 6.73 -0.44 7.71
C PRO A 246 6.64 -1.57 8.72
N THR A 247 6.35 -1.21 9.97
CA THR A 247 6.01 -2.17 11.03
C THR A 247 4.64 -1.91 11.65
N SER A 248 3.99 -0.82 11.27
CA SER A 248 2.62 -0.47 11.67
C SER A 248 1.96 0.38 10.59
N TYR A 249 0.64 0.58 10.70
CA TYR A 249 -0.09 1.58 9.92
C TYR A 249 -1.01 2.37 10.84
N SER A 250 -1.40 3.56 10.40
CA SER A 250 -2.26 4.45 11.17
C SER A 250 -3.31 5.12 10.31
N ILE A 251 -4.42 5.46 10.97
CA ILE A 251 -5.51 6.26 10.40
C ILE A 251 -5.79 7.39 11.39
N SER A 252 -5.72 8.63 10.92
CA SER A 252 -5.88 9.81 11.77
C SER A 252 -6.72 10.89 11.10
N PHE A 253 -7.28 11.77 11.92
CA PHE A 253 -7.95 12.99 11.48
C PHE A 253 -7.47 14.17 12.32
N ASP A 254 -7.00 15.23 11.67
CA ASP A 254 -6.69 16.51 12.29
C ASP A 254 -7.91 17.43 12.17
N SER A 255 -8.60 17.65 13.30
CA SER A 255 -9.79 18.50 13.36
C SER A 255 -9.51 19.99 13.14
N SER A 256 -8.26 20.43 13.29
CA SER A 256 -7.89 21.84 13.08
C SER A 256 -7.76 22.19 11.60
N THR A 257 -7.40 21.21 10.77
CA THR A 257 -7.25 21.37 9.33
C THR A 257 -8.28 20.59 8.50
N SER A 258 -9.10 19.76 9.13
CA SER A 258 -10.05 18.84 8.49
C SER A 258 -9.37 17.89 7.50
N ILE A 259 -8.21 17.35 7.90
CA ILE A 259 -7.38 16.48 7.08
C ILE A 259 -7.34 15.08 7.68
N TYR A 260 -7.56 14.08 6.85
CA TYR A 260 -7.30 12.69 7.14
C TYR A 260 -5.89 12.28 6.70
N ASN A 261 -5.31 11.31 7.40
CA ASN A 261 -4.13 10.61 6.93
C ASN A 261 -4.30 9.10 7.10
N VAL A 262 -3.85 8.35 6.09
CA VAL A 262 -3.64 6.90 6.14
C VAL A 262 -2.17 6.65 5.82
N SER A 263 -1.45 5.98 6.70
CA SER A 263 0.01 5.85 6.59
C SER A 263 0.54 4.47 6.94
N LEU A 264 1.65 4.12 6.32
CA LEU A 264 2.54 3.04 6.71
C LEU A 264 3.68 3.68 7.53
N ASP A 265 3.82 3.25 8.78
CA ASP A 265 4.65 3.92 9.79
C ASP A 265 5.80 3.03 10.28
N HIS A 266 6.70 3.66 11.04
CA HIS A 266 7.87 3.02 11.66
C HIS A 266 8.71 2.24 10.62
N LEU A 267 8.92 2.87 9.47
CA LEU A 267 9.71 2.27 8.40
C LEU A 267 11.10 1.89 8.91
N THR A 268 11.42 0.60 8.77
CA THR A 268 12.65 -0.01 9.26
C THR A 268 13.40 -0.65 8.11
N TRP A 269 14.71 -0.46 8.08
CA TRP A 269 15.58 -1.08 7.09
C TRP A 269 15.53 -2.61 7.17
N ARG A 270 15.24 -3.26 6.04
CA ARG A 270 15.30 -4.71 5.86
C ARG A 270 16.28 -5.06 4.75
N VAL A 271 17.03 -6.13 4.95
CA VAL A 271 17.94 -6.67 3.93
C VAL A 271 17.21 -7.75 3.16
N ALA A 272 17.35 -7.72 1.82
CA ALA A 272 16.77 -8.73 0.96
C ALA A 272 17.25 -10.13 1.36
N THR A 273 16.31 -11.07 1.42
CA THR A 273 16.63 -12.49 1.53
C THR A 273 16.63 -13.08 0.13
N PRO A 274 17.75 -13.70 -0.32
CA PRO A 274 17.79 -14.37 -1.61
C PRO A 274 16.69 -15.43 -1.70
N VAL A 275 15.92 -15.41 -2.78
CA VAL A 275 14.97 -16.48 -3.07
C VAL A 275 15.72 -17.59 -3.80
N PRO A 276 15.63 -18.87 -3.37
CA PRO A 276 16.14 -19.98 -4.17
C PRO A 276 15.45 -19.99 -5.54
N GLU A 277 16.15 -20.22 -6.66
CA GLU A 277 15.53 -20.34 -8.00
C GLU A 277 14.42 -21.42 -8.01
N PRO A 278 13.27 -21.21 -8.69
CA PRO A 278 13.08 -20.38 -9.90
C PRO A 278 12.18 -19.14 -9.66
N PHE A 279 12.47 -18.33 -8.66
CA PHE A 279 11.66 -17.15 -8.29
C PHE A 279 12.19 -15.82 -8.80
N THR A 280 13.18 -15.83 -9.71
CA THR A 280 13.56 -14.61 -10.42
C THR A 280 12.46 -14.20 -11.41
N LEU A 281 11.98 -12.95 -11.32
CA LEU A 281 11.27 -12.36 -12.45
C LEU A 281 12.21 -12.44 -13.66
N LEU A 282 11.80 -13.13 -14.71
CA LEU A 282 12.35 -12.98 -16.05
C LEU A 282 12.18 -11.50 -16.45
N GLY A 283 13.15 -10.65 -16.12
CA GLY A 283 13.04 -9.22 -16.43
C GLY A 283 14.01 -8.24 -15.76
N ALA A 284 14.81 -8.63 -14.76
CA ALA A 284 15.84 -7.73 -14.20
C ALA A 284 17.25 -8.17 -14.63
N GLY A 285 17.60 -7.85 -15.88
CA GLY A 285 18.98 -7.92 -16.35
C GLY A 285 19.85 -6.88 -15.63
N ILE A 286 20.33 -7.19 -14.43
CA ILE A 286 21.55 -6.63 -13.88
C ILE A 286 22.46 -7.80 -13.51
N ALA A 287 23.29 -8.20 -14.47
CA ALA A 287 24.45 -9.02 -14.19
C ALA A 287 25.40 -8.23 -13.28
N VAL A 288 25.31 -8.44 -11.97
CA VAL A 288 26.39 -8.06 -11.06
C VAL A 288 27.46 -9.13 -11.21
N GLY A 289 28.42 -8.85 -12.09
CA GLY A 289 29.61 -9.70 -12.26
C GLY A 289 30.45 -9.71 -10.99
N PHE A 290 30.30 -10.77 -10.18
CA PHE A 290 31.30 -11.11 -9.17
C PHE A 290 32.48 -11.81 -9.85
N GLY A 291 33.41 -11.01 -10.36
CA GLY A 291 34.73 -11.48 -10.77
C GLY A 291 35.60 -11.78 -9.55
N PHE A 292 35.44 -12.95 -8.93
CA PHE A 292 36.47 -13.49 -8.03
C PHE A 292 37.50 -14.27 -8.85
N LEU A 293 38.54 -13.56 -9.28
CA LEU A 293 39.73 -14.13 -9.90
C LEU A 293 40.60 -14.79 -8.80
N PHE A 294 40.34 -16.07 -8.50
CA PHE A 294 41.32 -16.91 -7.82
C PHE A 294 42.36 -17.38 -8.83
N LYS A 295 43.51 -16.69 -8.87
CA LYS A 295 44.73 -17.25 -9.48
C LYS A 295 45.23 -18.40 -8.61
N GLN A 296 44.92 -19.64 -8.99
CA GLN A 296 45.69 -20.80 -8.53
C GLN A 296 47.07 -20.79 -9.20
N LYS A 297 48.12 -20.58 -8.40
CA LYS A 297 49.49 -20.97 -8.75
C LYS A 297 49.62 -22.47 -8.51
N PHE A 298 49.94 -23.23 -9.56
CA PHE A 298 50.53 -24.56 -9.39
C PHE A 298 52.05 -24.40 -9.21
N PRO A 299 52.68 -25.09 -8.25
CA PRO A 299 54.12 -25.21 -8.19
C PRO A 299 54.61 -26.23 -9.23
N SER A 300 55.85 -25.97 -9.67
CA SER A 300 56.71 -26.61 -10.68
C SER A 300 56.54 -28.12 -10.92
#